data_AF-A0A346FQ27-F1
#
_entry.id   AF-A0A346FQ27-F1
#
_cell.length_a   1.000
_cell.length_b   1.000
_cell.length_c   1.000
_cell.angle_alpha   90.00
_cell.angle_beta   90.00
_cell.angle_gamma   90.00
#
_symmetry.space_group_name_H-M   'P 1'
#
loop_
_entity.id
_entity.type
_entity.pdbx_description
1 polymer ?
#
loop_
_entity_poly.entity_id
_entity_poly.type
_entity_poly.pdbx_seq_one_letter_code
_entity_poly.pdbx_strand_id
1 'polypeptide(L)'
;GAGNNWAKGHYTEGAELVDSVLDVIRKEAEKCDCLQGFQLTHSLGGGTGSGMGTLLVSKIREEFPDRIMNTFSVVPSPKVSDTVVEPYNATLSIHQLVENTDETYCIDNEALYDICFRTLKLQNPTYGDLNHLVSLTMSGVTTCFRFPGQLNADLRKLAVNMVPFP
;
A
#
# COMPACT_ATOMS: atom_id res chain seq x y z
N GLY A 1 13.47 1.67 14.00
CA GLY A 1 12.59 0.62 13.45
C GLY A 1 11.56 0.33 14.51
N ALA A 2 10.26 0.47 14.18
CA ALA A 2 9.21 0.76 15.16
C ALA A 2 8.82 -0.40 16.12
N GLY A 3 9.49 -1.55 16.07
CA GLY A 3 9.30 -2.66 17.01
C GLY A 3 7.85 -3.18 17.08
N ASN A 4 7.20 -3.36 15.92
CA ASN A 4 5.80 -3.80 15.81
C ASN A 4 4.77 -2.91 16.51
N ASN A 5 5.10 -1.63 16.77
CA ASN A 5 4.20 -0.68 17.39
C ASN A 5 3.84 0.45 16.42
N TRP A 6 2.56 0.52 16.04
CA TRP A 6 2.03 1.58 15.17
C TRP A 6 2.27 2.99 15.73
N ALA A 7 2.04 3.21 17.03
CA ALA A 7 2.16 4.53 17.64
C ALA A 7 3.60 5.05 17.59
N LYS A 8 4.60 4.17 17.75
CA LYS A 8 6.00 4.56 17.55
C LYS A 8 6.29 4.92 16.10
N GLY A 9 5.76 4.13 15.17
CA GLY A 9 5.91 4.38 13.74
C GLY A 9 5.22 5.66 13.28
N HIS A 10 4.10 6.05 13.89
CA HIS A 10 3.30 7.19 13.46
C HIS A 10 3.66 8.49 14.19
N TYR A 11 3.87 8.45 15.51
CA TYR A 11 4.03 9.66 16.31
C TYR A 11 5.47 9.99 16.71
N THR A 12 6.37 9.01 16.80
CA THR A 12 7.73 9.23 17.30
C THR A 12 8.78 9.02 16.21
N GLU A 13 9.09 7.77 15.88
CA GLU A 13 10.18 7.45 14.96
C GLU A 13 9.86 7.86 13.52
N GLY A 14 8.60 7.73 13.10
CA GLY A 14 8.20 8.17 11.76
C GLY A 14 8.19 9.69 11.60
N ALA A 15 7.79 10.41 12.66
CA ALA A 15 7.75 11.88 12.64
C ALA A 15 9.15 12.51 12.48
N GLU A 16 10.19 11.86 13.01
CA GLU A 16 11.58 12.32 12.82
C GLU A 16 12.09 12.09 11.38
N LEU A 17 11.52 11.11 10.66
CA LEU A 17 11.97 10.72 9.33
C LEU A 17 11.11 11.28 8.19
N VAL A 18 9.84 11.61 8.45
CA VAL A 18 8.86 11.96 7.42
C VAL A 18 9.28 13.16 6.58
N ASP A 19 9.85 14.20 7.19
CA ASP A 19 10.27 15.41 6.47
C ASP A 19 11.35 15.10 5.43
N SER A 20 12.32 14.25 5.80
CA SER A 20 13.38 13.84 4.88
C SER A 20 12.84 13.03 3.69
N VAL A 21 11.80 12.22 3.90
CA VAL A 21 11.15 11.44 2.85
C VAL A 21 10.30 12.35 1.97
N LEU A 22 9.54 13.28 2.54
CA LEU A 22 8.74 14.26 1.80
C LEU A 22 9.60 15.13 0.90
N ASP A 23 10.77 15.57 1.35
CA ASP A 23 11.71 16.33 0.52
C ASP A 23 12.17 15.55 -0.72
N VAL A 24 12.37 14.25 -0.60
CA VAL A 24 12.69 13.39 -1.75
C VAL A 24 11.48 13.26 -2.67
N ILE A 25 10.28 13.06 -2.12
CA ILE A 25 9.03 12.95 -2.89
C ILE A 25 8.78 14.24 -3.68
N ARG A 26 8.96 15.42 -3.07
CA ARG A 26 8.84 16.72 -3.75
C ARG A 26 9.78 16.82 -4.93
N LYS A 27 11.07 16.47 -4.74
CA LYS A 27 12.06 16.49 -5.82
C LYS A 27 11.70 15.56 -6.98
N GLU A 28 11.14 14.38 -6.71
CA GLU A 28 10.69 13.47 -7.78
C GLU A 28 9.40 13.95 -8.45
N ALA A 29 8.49 14.57 -7.69
CA ALA A 29 7.28 15.18 -8.22
C ALA A 29 7.60 16.36 -9.17
N GLU A 30 8.58 17.20 -8.82
CA GLU A 30 9.03 18.33 -9.65
C GLU A 30 9.69 17.89 -10.96
N LYS A 31 10.28 16.69 -11.01
CA LYS A 31 10.85 16.12 -12.24
C LYS A 31 9.79 15.63 -13.23
N CYS A 32 8.56 15.45 -12.77
CA CYS A 32 7.46 14.95 -13.58
C CYS A 32 6.72 16.12 -14.24
N ASP A 33 6.53 16.08 -15.57
CA ASP A 33 5.74 17.11 -16.29
C ASP A 33 4.29 17.17 -15.80
N CYS A 34 3.69 16.00 -15.51
CA CYS A 34 2.35 15.90 -14.95
C CYS A 34 2.22 14.64 -14.08
N LEU A 35 2.31 14.83 -12.76
CA LEU A 35 2.13 13.74 -11.81
C LEU A 35 0.67 13.28 -11.75
N GLN A 36 0.41 11.99 -11.97
CA GLN A 36 -0.96 11.46 -11.89
C GLN A 36 -1.38 11.13 -10.46
N GLY A 37 -0.47 10.53 -9.67
CA GLY A 37 -0.77 10.05 -8.33
C GLY A 37 0.40 9.34 -7.69
N PHE A 38 0.14 8.77 -6.52
CA PHE A 38 1.10 8.04 -5.72
C PHE A 38 0.63 6.61 -5.50
N GLN A 39 1.60 5.70 -5.44
CA GLN A 39 1.38 4.30 -5.08
C GLN A 39 2.24 3.96 -3.87
N LEU A 40 1.61 3.55 -2.77
CA LEU A 40 2.31 3.13 -1.56
C LEU A 40 2.12 1.63 -1.32
N THR A 41 3.21 0.88 -1.21
CA THR A 41 3.18 -0.51 -0.78
C THR A 41 3.60 -0.62 0.67
N HIS A 42 2.74 -1.16 1.53
CA HIS A 42 3.03 -1.28 2.96
C HIS A 42 2.29 -2.44 3.62
N SER A 43 2.72 -2.83 4.82
CA SER A 43 2.03 -3.83 5.64
C SER A 43 1.23 -3.17 6.76
N LEU A 44 0.04 -3.68 7.04
CA LEU A 44 -0.81 -3.20 8.13
C LEU A 44 -0.46 -3.86 9.48
N GLY A 45 0.14 -5.05 9.45
CA GLY A 45 0.51 -5.78 10.67
C GLY A 45 1.76 -5.23 11.37
N GLY A 46 2.76 -4.78 10.62
CA GLY A 46 4.04 -4.34 11.19
C GLY A 46 4.04 -2.89 11.63
N GLY A 47 4.81 -2.52 12.66
CA GLY A 47 4.79 -1.16 13.25
C GLY A 47 5.27 -0.05 12.32
N THR A 48 6.30 -0.32 11.49
CA THR A 48 6.83 0.68 10.55
C THR A 48 5.93 0.81 9.32
N GLY A 49 5.57 -0.30 8.68
CA GLY A 49 4.71 -0.28 7.48
C GLY A 49 3.35 0.35 7.76
N SER A 50 2.79 0.06 8.94
CA SER A 50 1.49 0.58 9.37
C SER A 50 1.62 2.04 9.84
N GLY A 51 2.47 2.32 10.82
CA GLY A 51 2.62 3.64 11.44
C GLY A 51 3.21 4.70 10.51
N MET A 52 4.41 4.45 9.99
CA MET A 52 5.09 5.41 9.08
C MET A 52 4.36 5.50 7.74
N GLY A 53 3.84 4.38 7.22
CA GLY A 53 3.07 4.38 5.98
C GLY A 53 1.84 5.27 6.06
N THR A 54 1.06 5.15 7.13
CA THR A 54 -0.14 5.98 7.32
C THR A 54 0.17 7.45 7.56
N LEU A 55 1.24 7.76 8.31
CA LEU A 55 1.72 9.14 8.47
C LEU A 55 2.08 9.75 7.12
N LEU A 56 2.82 9.01 6.30
CA LEU A 56 3.28 9.48 4.99
C LEU A 56 2.09 9.73 4.04
N VAL A 57 1.10 8.84 4.01
CA VAL A 57 -0.11 9.01 3.19
C VAL A 57 -0.85 10.29 3.56
N SER A 58 -1.04 10.54 4.86
CA SER A 58 -1.70 11.76 5.34
C SER A 58 -0.94 13.02 4.92
N LYS A 59 0.39 13.03 5.05
CA LYS A 59 1.22 14.17 4.64
C LYS A 59 1.24 14.40 3.13
N ILE A 60 1.29 13.34 2.33
CA ILE A 60 1.19 13.47 0.87
C ILE A 60 -0.19 14.01 0.48
N ARG A 61 -1.26 13.59 1.15
CA ARG A 61 -2.62 14.10 0.91
C ARG A 61 -2.74 15.60 1.23
N GLU A 62 -2.09 16.06 2.30
CA GLU A 62 -2.04 17.50 2.64
C GLU A 62 -1.37 18.33 1.54
N GLU A 63 -0.25 17.87 0.96
CA GLU A 63 0.50 18.61 -0.08
C GLU A 63 -0.07 18.45 -1.49
N PHE A 64 -0.61 17.28 -1.81
CA PHE A 64 -1.08 16.91 -3.14
C PHE A 64 -2.56 16.44 -3.11
N PRO A 65 -3.51 17.31 -2.69
CA PRO A 65 -4.89 16.91 -2.45
C PRO A 65 -5.60 16.37 -3.70
N ASP A 66 -5.31 16.92 -4.87
CA ASP A 66 -5.97 16.57 -6.14
C ASP A 66 -5.41 15.31 -6.82
N ARG A 67 -4.31 14.75 -6.29
CA ARG A 67 -3.61 13.59 -6.86
C ARG A 67 -4.19 12.31 -6.30
N ILE A 68 -4.28 11.28 -7.14
CA ILE A 68 -4.83 9.99 -6.70
C ILE A 68 -3.83 9.29 -5.78
N MET A 69 -4.32 8.72 -4.68
CA MET A 69 -3.52 7.97 -3.71
C MET A 69 -3.99 6.53 -3.66
N ASN A 70 -3.11 5.63 -4.10
CA ASN A 70 -3.35 4.21 -4.11
C ASN A 70 -2.44 3.49 -3.13
N THR A 71 -2.96 2.51 -2.42
CA THR A 71 -2.19 1.70 -1.48
C THR A 71 -2.29 0.22 -1.82
N PHE A 72 -1.16 -0.48 -1.77
CA PHE A 72 -1.08 -1.93 -1.80
C PHE A 72 -0.77 -2.39 -0.38
N SER A 73 -1.82 -2.77 0.34
CA SER A 73 -1.77 -3.01 1.79
C SER A 73 -1.82 -4.50 2.07
N VAL A 74 -0.75 -5.04 2.66
CA VAL A 74 -0.75 -6.42 3.14
C VAL A 74 -1.52 -6.50 4.44
N VAL A 75 -2.68 -7.17 4.41
CA VAL A 75 -3.54 -7.37 5.57
C VAL A 75 -3.03 -8.53 6.44
N PRO A 76 -3.21 -8.46 7.77
CA PRO A 76 -2.79 -9.53 8.65
C PRO A 76 -3.62 -10.80 8.41
N SER A 77 -3.00 -11.98 8.57
CA SER A 77 -3.68 -13.29 8.54
C SER A 77 -3.43 -14.06 9.84
N PRO A 78 -4.45 -14.73 10.40
CA PRO A 78 -4.31 -15.51 11.62
C PRO A 78 -3.37 -16.72 11.51
N LYS A 79 -3.11 -17.24 10.30
CA LYS A 79 -2.27 -18.44 10.10
C LYS A 79 -0.80 -18.13 9.84
N VAL A 80 -0.51 -16.93 9.36
CA VAL A 80 0.83 -16.52 8.88
C VAL A 80 1.44 -15.44 9.77
N SER A 81 0.65 -14.88 10.69
CA SER A 81 1.07 -13.81 11.59
C SER A 81 1.91 -14.32 12.76
N ASP A 82 3.12 -13.78 12.89
CA ASP A 82 4.00 -14.00 14.04
C ASP A 82 3.79 -12.97 15.16
N THR A 83 2.97 -11.93 14.94
CA THR A 83 2.88 -10.77 15.84
C THR A 83 1.50 -10.63 16.48
N VAL A 84 1.44 -10.75 17.80
CA VAL A 84 0.20 -10.68 18.59
C VAL A 84 -0.52 -9.33 18.49
N VAL A 85 0.22 -8.25 18.17
CA VAL A 85 -0.32 -6.88 18.09
C VAL A 85 -0.78 -6.45 16.70
N GLU A 86 -0.75 -7.34 15.70
CA GLU A 86 -1.20 -7.00 14.35
C GLU A 86 -2.64 -6.48 14.26
N PRO A 87 -3.63 -7.06 14.98
CA PRO A 87 -5.00 -6.54 14.94
C PRO A 87 -5.09 -5.07 15.40
N TYR A 88 -4.28 -4.69 16.39
CA TYR A 88 -4.20 -3.31 16.88
C TYR A 88 -3.60 -2.38 15.81
N ASN A 89 -2.46 -2.78 15.22
CA ASN A 89 -1.80 -1.98 14.18
C ASN A 89 -2.68 -1.82 12.94
N ALA A 90 -3.38 -2.89 12.53
CA ALA A 90 -4.29 -2.86 11.39
C ALA A 90 -5.49 -1.95 11.66
N THR A 91 -6.12 -2.05 12.83
CA THR A 91 -7.27 -1.20 13.17
C THR A 91 -6.91 0.29 13.15
N LEU A 92 -5.79 0.66 13.78
CA LEU A 92 -5.32 2.05 13.80
C LEU A 92 -4.94 2.56 12.41
N SER A 93 -4.38 1.68 11.58
CA SER A 93 -3.96 2.06 10.23
C SER A 93 -5.13 2.22 9.27
N ILE A 94 -6.10 1.31 9.32
CA ILE A 94 -7.29 1.37 8.47
C ILE A 94 -8.03 2.68 8.71
N HIS A 95 -8.15 3.13 9.96
CA HIS A 95 -8.77 4.42 10.26
C HIS A 95 -8.12 5.58 9.47
N GLN A 96 -6.79 5.62 9.40
CA GLN A 96 -6.07 6.65 8.64
C GLN A 96 -6.18 6.44 7.12
N LEU A 97 -6.20 5.18 6.65
CA LEU A 97 -6.31 4.90 5.22
C LEU A 97 -7.69 5.26 4.67
N VAL A 98 -8.77 5.03 5.42
CA VAL A 98 -10.14 5.36 5.00
C VAL A 98 -10.28 6.85 4.68
N GLU A 99 -9.61 7.72 5.43
CA GLU A 99 -9.73 9.17 5.23
C GLU A 99 -8.80 9.73 4.15
N ASN A 100 -7.67 9.07 3.89
CA ASN A 100 -6.59 9.65 3.09
C ASN A 100 -6.32 8.94 1.76
N THR A 101 -6.89 7.75 1.50
CA THR A 101 -6.67 6.97 0.27
C THR A 101 -7.88 6.99 -0.65
N ASP A 102 -7.65 6.98 -1.97
CA ASP A 102 -8.73 6.86 -2.95
C ASP A 102 -9.00 5.39 -3.28
N GLU A 103 -7.94 4.56 -3.34
CA GLU A 103 -8.03 3.13 -3.59
C GLU A 103 -7.07 2.36 -2.66
N THR A 104 -7.57 1.31 -2.01
CA THR A 104 -6.75 0.38 -1.23
C THR A 104 -6.90 -1.04 -1.75
N TYR A 105 -5.79 -1.62 -2.20
CA TYR A 105 -5.69 -3.03 -2.62
C TYR A 105 -5.29 -3.87 -1.41
N CYS A 106 -6.26 -4.58 -0.83
CA CYS A 106 -6.04 -5.48 0.29
C CYS A 106 -5.45 -6.81 -0.18
N ILE A 107 -4.21 -7.10 0.22
CA ILE A 107 -3.48 -8.31 -0.13
C ILE A 107 -3.40 -9.21 1.09
N ASP A 108 -4.08 -10.36 1.03
CA ASP A 108 -4.04 -11.36 2.10
C ASP A 108 -2.94 -12.40 1.83
N ASN A 109 -1.98 -12.48 2.75
CA ASN A 109 -0.91 -13.47 2.67
C ASN A 109 -1.45 -14.90 2.69
N GLU A 110 -2.49 -15.21 3.46
CA GLU A 110 -3.06 -16.56 3.50
C GLU A 110 -3.65 -16.97 2.16
N ALA A 111 -4.39 -16.06 1.52
CA ALA A 111 -4.91 -16.29 0.18
C ALA A 111 -3.78 -16.51 -0.84
N LEU A 112 -2.69 -15.74 -0.76
CA LEU A 112 -1.51 -15.94 -1.61
C LEU A 112 -0.82 -17.28 -1.35
N TYR A 113 -0.67 -17.67 -0.07
CA TYR A 113 -0.13 -18.97 0.31
C TYR A 113 -0.98 -20.12 -0.25
N ASP A 114 -2.31 -20.02 -0.13
CA ASP A 114 -3.25 -20.99 -0.68
C ASP A 114 -3.16 -21.09 -2.21
N ILE A 115 -2.99 -19.96 -2.93
CA ILE A 115 -2.80 -19.96 -4.39
C ILE A 115 -1.49 -20.66 -4.76
N CYS A 116 -0.37 -20.32 -4.10
CA CYS A 116 0.92 -20.95 -4.35
C CYS A 116 0.89 -22.47 -4.11
N PHE A 117 0.26 -22.89 -3.00
CA PHE A 117 0.20 -24.29 -2.64
C PHE A 117 -0.78 -25.09 -3.52
N ARG A 118 -2.02 -24.59 -3.68
CA ARG A 118 -3.09 -25.33 -4.37
C ARG A 118 -3.00 -25.23 -5.88
N THR A 119 -2.71 -24.05 -6.41
CA THR A 119 -2.73 -23.78 -7.86
C THR A 119 -1.36 -23.99 -8.48
N LEU A 120 -0.31 -23.38 -7.92
CA LEU A 120 1.06 -23.49 -8.45
C LEU A 120 1.78 -24.77 -8.01
N LYS A 121 1.16 -25.57 -7.12
CA LYS A 121 1.68 -26.85 -6.62
C LYS A 121 3.06 -26.73 -5.96
N LEU A 122 3.35 -25.57 -5.37
CA LEU A 122 4.57 -25.34 -4.60
C LEU A 122 4.41 -25.95 -3.21
N GLN A 123 5.24 -26.94 -2.87
CA GLN A 123 5.13 -27.63 -1.57
C GLN A 123 5.44 -26.72 -0.38
N ASN A 124 6.43 -25.84 -0.51
CA ASN A 124 6.83 -24.88 0.52
C ASN A 124 6.92 -23.47 -0.09
N PRO A 125 5.80 -22.74 -0.21
CA PRO A 125 5.82 -21.37 -0.73
C PRO A 125 6.70 -20.46 0.15
N THR A 126 7.55 -19.66 -0.50
CA THR A 126 8.40 -18.68 0.18
C THR A 126 7.85 -17.27 -0.01
N TYR A 127 8.31 -16.30 0.80
CA TYR A 127 7.97 -14.89 0.57
C TYR A 127 8.38 -14.38 -0.81
N GLY A 128 9.40 -14.97 -1.44
CA GLY A 128 9.77 -14.67 -2.83
C GLY A 128 8.65 -15.00 -3.82
N ASP A 129 8.00 -16.16 -3.64
CA ASP A 129 6.89 -16.60 -4.48
C ASP A 129 5.65 -15.73 -4.30
N LEU A 130 5.35 -15.37 -3.04
CA LEU A 130 4.24 -14.46 -2.71
C LEU A 130 4.48 -13.07 -3.32
N ASN A 131 5.68 -12.52 -3.15
CA ASN A 131 6.04 -11.21 -3.70
C ASN A 131 6.00 -11.20 -5.23
N HIS A 132 6.34 -12.33 -5.88
CA HIS A 132 6.18 -12.46 -7.31
C HIS A 132 4.70 -12.32 -7.73
N LEU A 133 3.77 -13.00 -7.06
CA LEU A 133 2.33 -12.85 -7.33
C LEU A 133 1.84 -11.42 -7.09
N VAL A 134 2.25 -10.79 -5.99
CA VAL A 134 1.91 -9.38 -5.69
C VAL A 134 2.40 -8.45 -6.79
N SER A 135 3.65 -8.64 -7.25
CA SER A 135 4.23 -7.82 -8.32
C SER A 135 3.46 -7.97 -9.65
N LEU A 136 2.95 -9.17 -9.96
CA LEU A 136 2.12 -9.41 -11.14
C LEU A 136 0.79 -8.64 -11.05
N THR A 137 0.16 -8.61 -9.88
CA THR A 137 -1.06 -7.82 -9.65
C THR A 137 -0.80 -6.33 -9.84
N MET A 138 0.25 -5.79 -9.21
CA MET A 138 0.63 -4.38 -9.34
C MET A 138 0.96 -4.00 -10.79
N SER A 139 1.66 -4.89 -11.50
CA SER A 139 1.94 -4.75 -12.93
C SER A 139 0.63 -4.73 -13.74
N GLY A 140 -0.31 -5.63 -13.46
CA GLY A 140 -1.61 -5.69 -14.11
C GLY A 140 -2.40 -4.40 -13.97
N VAL A 141 -2.55 -3.88 -12.75
CA VAL A 141 -3.26 -2.62 -12.47
C VAL A 141 -2.64 -1.44 -13.23
N THR A 142 -1.32 -1.42 -13.37
CA THR A 142 -0.59 -0.31 -14.02
C THR A 142 -0.32 -0.52 -15.50
N THR A 143 -0.84 -1.59 -16.11
CA THR A 143 -0.53 -1.92 -17.52
C THR A 143 -1.03 -0.84 -18.48
N CYS A 144 -2.21 -0.27 -18.22
CA CYS A 144 -2.82 0.77 -19.07
C CYS A 144 -2.04 2.08 -19.14
N PHE A 145 -1.11 2.35 -18.20
CA PHE A 145 -0.23 3.52 -18.25
C PHE A 145 1.04 3.26 -19.06
N ARG A 146 1.50 2.01 -19.07
CA ARG A 146 2.81 1.63 -19.62
C ARG A 146 2.72 1.25 -21.08
N PHE A 147 1.57 0.75 -21.52
CA PHE A 147 1.38 0.25 -22.87
C PHE A 147 0.10 0.77 -23.50
N PRO A 148 0.08 1.02 -24.82
CA PRO A 148 -1.12 1.43 -25.52
C PRO A 148 -2.14 0.29 -25.55
N GLY A 149 -3.37 0.57 -25.11
CA GLY A 149 -4.52 -0.33 -25.22
C GLY A 149 -5.66 0.29 -26.03
N GLN A 150 -6.54 -0.56 -26.57
CA GLN A 150 -7.78 -0.11 -27.24
C GLN A 150 -8.79 0.46 -26.23
N LEU A 151 -8.76 -0.02 -24.99
CA LEU A 151 -9.62 0.42 -23.90
C LEU A 151 -8.75 0.83 -22.70
N ASN A 152 -8.27 2.07 -22.70
CA ASN A 152 -7.45 2.57 -21.61
C ASN A 152 -8.34 2.94 -20.40
N ALA A 153 -7.94 2.45 -19.23
CA ALA A 153 -8.45 2.88 -17.93
C ALA A 153 -7.29 3.52 -17.16
N ASP A 154 -7.37 4.82 -16.90
CA ASP A 154 -6.46 5.49 -15.97
C ASP A 154 -6.87 5.18 -14.51
N LEU A 155 -6.03 5.56 -13.55
CA LEU A 155 -6.28 5.25 -12.13
C LEU A 155 -7.57 5.94 -11.68
N ARG A 156 -7.81 7.15 -12.18
CA ARG A 156 -9.02 7.92 -11.87
C ARG A 156 -10.28 7.23 -12.39
N LYS A 157 -10.24 6.65 -13.60
CA LYS A 157 -11.36 5.90 -14.16
C LYS A 157 -11.57 4.57 -13.47
N LEU A 158 -10.51 3.92 -12.97
CA LEU A 158 -10.66 2.76 -12.08
C LEU A 158 -11.41 3.16 -10.80
N ALA A 159 -10.97 4.23 -10.13
CA ALA A 159 -11.60 4.72 -8.90
C ALA A 159 -13.06 5.08 -9.11
N VAL A 160 -13.37 5.88 -10.14
CA VAL A 160 -14.74 6.31 -10.46
C VAL A 160 -15.67 5.14 -10.77
N ASN A 161 -15.16 4.07 -11.38
CA ASN A 161 -15.99 2.92 -11.74
C ASN A 161 -16.17 1.90 -10.59
N MET A 162 -15.20 1.80 -9.69
CA MET A 162 -15.18 0.77 -8.64
C MET A 162 -15.52 1.29 -7.24
N VAL A 163 -15.42 2.60 -7.00
CA VAL A 163 -15.67 3.25 -5.70
C VAL A 163 -16.94 4.12 -5.82
N PRO A 164 -18.13 3.55 -5.55
CA PRO A 164 -19.40 4.28 -5.72
C PRO A 164 -19.70 5.26 -4.59
N PHE A 165 -19.05 5.12 -3.42
CA PHE A 165 -19.28 5.93 -2.23
C PHE A 165 -17.94 6.36 -1.62
N PRO A 166 -17.90 7.54 -0.96
CA PRO A 166 -16.77 7.95 -0.14
C PRO A 166 -16.49 6.98 1.01
#